data_AF-A0AAN6L6M1-F1
#
_entry.id   AF-A0AAN6L6M1-F1
#
_cell.length_a   1.000
_cell.length_b   1.000
_cell.length_c   1.000
_cell.angle_alpha   90.00
_cell.angle_beta   90.00
_cell.angle_gamma   90.00
#
_symmetry.space_group_name_H-M   'P 1'
#
loop_
_entity.id
_entity.type
_entity.pdbx_description
1 polymer ?
#
loop_
_entity_poly.entity_id
_entity_poly.type
_entity_poly.pdbx_seq_one_letter_code
_entity_poly.pdbx_strand_id
1 'polypeptide(L)'
;MPTSPDQHNLKHGQLSKAQIEKEAEEAQRATIEAKKAQKSKARPNGSPWAPGVWEAAGEAYRNGTYPQRLHPVILSSSGLFPSPREVQEIVGDLPSTSEVGWTTRATWFQREEPREPREEDRVRFCEVDRGQLHRIEQWTEGERVLVWVRGGRRRGWLAKARKEEQEEEQGGDGG
;
A
#
# COMPACT_ATOMS: atom_id res chain seq x y z
N MET A 1 52.02 -50.46 -42.80
CA MET A 1 50.59 -50.60 -42.43
C MET A 1 50.49 -50.59 -40.92
N PRO A 2 49.75 -49.64 -40.33
CA PRO A 2 48.62 -50.04 -39.47
C PRO A 2 47.36 -49.14 -39.57
N THR A 3 46.20 -49.81 -39.42
CA THR A 3 44.88 -49.45 -38.81
C THR A 3 44.53 -47.96 -38.60
N SER A 4 43.51 -47.41 -39.29
CA SER A 4 42.04 -47.45 -39.06
C SER A 4 41.54 -46.58 -37.88
N PRO A 5 40.50 -45.74 -38.05
CA PRO A 5 40.22 -44.61 -37.17
C PRO A 5 39.25 -44.96 -36.04
N ASP A 6 39.58 -44.61 -34.80
CA ASP A 6 38.64 -44.67 -33.68
C ASP A 6 37.74 -43.43 -33.69
N GLN A 7 36.48 -43.65 -34.07
CA GLN A 7 35.40 -42.71 -33.84
C GLN A 7 35.10 -42.65 -32.34
N HIS A 8 35.44 -41.53 -31.69
CA HIS A 8 34.87 -41.22 -30.39
C HIS A 8 33.43 -40.76 -30.55
N ASN A 9 32.54 -41.69 -30.23
CA ASN A 9 31.09 -41.58 -30.24
C ASN A 9 30.60 -40.70 -29.06
N LEU A 10 29.75 -39.72 -29.38
CA LEU A 10 29.01 -38.89 -28.43
C LEU A 10 28.13 -39.76 -27.51
N LYS A 11 28.18 -39.52 -26.20
CA LYS A 11 27.04 -39.81 -25.31
C LYS A 11 26.69 -38.55 -24.52
N HIS A 12 25.98 -37.63 -25.18
CA HIS A 12 25.13 -36.69 -24.47
C HIS A 12 24.04 -37.51 -23.77
N GLY A 13 24.20 -37.73 -22.46
CA GLY A 13 23.14 -38.28 -21.62
C GLY A 13 22.00 -37.28 -21.56
N GLN A 14 21.01 -37.42 -22.44
CA GLN A 14 19.74 -36.72 -22.31
C GLN A 14 19.05 -37.27 -21.06
N LEU A 15 19.12 -36.51 -19.97
CA LEU A 15 18.31 -36.77 -18.78
C LEU A 15 16.84 -36.78 -19.19
N SER A 16 16.11 -37.80 -18.76
CA SER A 16 14.68 -37.89 -19.05
C SER A 16 13.94 -36.71 -18.41
N LYS A 17 12.84 -36.28 -19.04
CA LYS A 17 12.02 -35.15 -18.57
C LYS A 17 11.64 -35.27 -17.08
N ALA A 18 11.39 -36.49 -16.60
CA ALA A 18 11.07 -36.80 -15.21
C ALA A 18 12.25 -36.57 -14.24
N GLN A 19 13.49 -36.78 -14.69
CA GLN A 19 14.68 -36.49 -13.87
C GLN A 19 14.93 -34.99 -13.74
N ILE A 20 14.75 -34.25 -14.84
CA ILE A 20 14.89 -32.78 -14.84
C ILE A 20 13.82 -32.14 -13.94
N GLU A 21 12.59 -32.62 -14.01
CA GLU A 21 11.48 -32.13 -13.17
C GLU A 21 11.70 -32.44 -11.68
N LYS A 22 12.21 -33.63 -11.37
CA LYS A 22 12.55 -34.02 -9.99
C LYS A 22 13.69 -33.18 -9.42
N GLU A 23 14.76 -32.96 -10.20
CA GLU A 23 15.89 -32.10 -9.78
C GLU A 23 15.44 -30.64 -9.61
N ALA A 24 14.54 -30.15 -10.46
CA ALA A 24 13.96 -28.81 -10.32
C ALA A 24 13.11 -28.69 -9.05
N GLU A 25 12.32 -29.71 -8.71
CA GLU A 25 11.51 -29.72 -7.48
C GLU A 25 12.38 -29.79 -6.22
N GLU A 26 13.44 -30.60 -6.22
CA GLU A 26 14.41 -30.68 -5.13
C GLU A 26 15.19 -29.36 -4.97
N ALA A 27 15.61 -28.74 -6.07
CA ALA A 27 16.25 -27.42 -6.04
C ALA A 27 15.29 -26.32 -5.53
N GLN A 28 14.01 -26.38 -5.89
CA GLN A 28 12.99 -25.47 -5.38
C GLN A 28 12.76 -25.66 -3.88
N ARG A 29 12.64 -26.91 -3.42
CA ARG A 29 12.48 -27.25 -2.00
C ARG A 29 13.69 -26.78 -1.18
N ALA A 30 14.91 -27.04 -1.66
CA ALA A 30 16.15 -26.58 -1.03
C ALA A 30 16.22 -25.04 -0.97
N THR A 31 15.78 -24.34 -2.01
CA THR A 31 15.73 -22.87 -2.03
C THR A 31 14.70 -22.33 -1.03
N ILE A 32 13.54 -22.97 -0.92
CA ILE A 32 12.50 -22.60 0.05
C ILE A 32 13.00 -22.80 1.47
N GLU A 33 13.67 -23.92 1.74
CA GLU A 33 14.21 -24.25 3.06
C GLU A 33 15.36 -23.30 3.45
N ALA A 34 16.27 -23.01 2.53
CA ALA A 34 17.33 -22.02 2.73
C ALA A 34 16.76 -20.62 3.04
N LYS A 35 15.73 -20.19 2.30
CA LYS A 35 15.03 -18.91 2.56
C LYS A 35 14.32 -18.90 3.92
N LYS A 36 13.71 -20.01 4.35
CA LYS A 36 13.10 -20.16 5.68
C LYS A 36 14.15 -20.07 6.79
N ALA A 37 15.28 -20.78 6.65
CA ALA A 37 16.38 -20.76 7.60
C ALA A 37 17.08 -19.39 7.67
N GLN A 38 17.20 -18.68 6.55
CA GLN A 38 17.74 -17.32 6.54
C GLN A 38 16.79 -16.33 7.23
N LYS A 39 15.47 -16.48 7.03
CA LYS A 39 14.45 -15.64 7.66
C LYS A 39 14.35 -15.86 9.18
N SER A 40 14.54 -17.09 9.66
CA SER A 40 14.57 -17.38 11.09
C SER A 40 15.81 -16.82 11.78
N LYS A 41 16.98 -16.87 11.11
CA LYS A 41 18.23 -16.26 11.62
C LYS A 41 18.23 -14.72 11.60
N ALA A 42 17.46 -14.09 10.71
CA ALA A 42 17.42 -12.64 10.54
C ALA A 42 16.41 -11.91 11.44
N ARG A 43 15.59 -12.63 12.21
CA ARG A 43 14.65 -12.01 13.14
C ARG A 43 15.25 -12.06 14.54
N PRO A 44 15.75 -10.94 15.10
CA PRO A 44 16.05 -10.90 16.52
C PRO A 44 14.78 -11.30 17.28
N ASN A 45 14.92 -12.21 18.23
CA ASN A 45 13.82 -12.87 18.95
C ASN A 45 13.09 -11.93 19.95
N GLY A 46 13.24 -10.61 19.78
CA GLY A 46 12.71 -9.59 20.67
C GLY A 46 12.10 -8.44 19.89
N SER A 47 11.09 -7.81 20.50
CA SER A 47 10.57 -6.53 20.02
C SER A 47 11.72 -5.52 19.92
N PRO A 48 11.84 -4.74 18.82
CA PRO A 48 12.83 -3.68 18.72
C PRO A 48 12.56 -2.51 19.68
N TRP A 49 11.43 -2.54 20.38
CA TRP A 49 11.00 -1.52 21.32
C TRP A 49 11.38 -1.91 22.75
N ALA A 50 11.80 -0.93 23.53
CA ALA A 50 12.05 -1.10 24.96
C ALA A 50 10.76 -1.55 25.70
N PRO A 51 10.88 -2.26 26.84
CA PRO A 51 9.75 -2.54 27.71
C PRO A 51 9.00 -1.26 28.09
N GLY A 52 7.66 -1.31 28.16
CA GLY A 52 6.82 -0.16 28.53
C GLY A 52 6.53 0.83 27.39
N VAL A 53 7.18 0.75 26.23
CA VAL A 53 6.89 1.64 25.07
C VAL A 53 5.44 1.52 24.61
N TRP A 54 4.88 0.30 24.61
CA TRP A 54 3.48 0.09 24.24
C TRP A 54 2.50 0.64 25.27
N GLU A 55 2.84 0.58 26.55
CA GLU A 55 2.01 1.14 27.63
C GLU A 55 2.01 2.67 27.56
N ALA A 56 3.20 3.28 27.42
CA ALA A 56 3.33 4.73 27.24
C ALA A 56 2.64 5.23 25.97
N ALA A 57 2.77 4.50 24.85
CA ALA A 57 2.06 4.82 23.62
C ALA A 57 0.54 4.68 23.78
N GLY A 58 0.09 3.64 24.49
CA GLY A 58 -1.32 3.43 24.80
C GLY A 58 -1.90 4.49 25.74
N GLU A 59 -1.13 4.97 26.71
CA GLU A 59 -1.49 6.09 27.58
C GLU A 59 -1.54 7.41 26.80
N ALA A 60 -0.52 7.68 25.98
CA ALA A 60 -0.49 8.85 25.09
C ALA A 60 -1.68 8.85 24.11
N TYR A 61 -2.08 7.68 23.62
CA TYR A 61 -3.25 7.54 22.77
C TYR A 61 -4.55 7.84 23.54
N ARG A 62 -4.70 7.28 24.75
CA ARG A 62 -5.90 7.47 25.59
C ARG A 62 -6.05 8.91 26.11
N ASN A 63 -4.96 9.57 26.45
CA ASN A 63 -4.97 10.94 26.96
C ASN A 63 -4.92 12.01 25.83
N GLY A 64 -4.93 11.59 24.56
CA GLY A 64 -4.94 12.48 23.41
C GLY A 64 -3.62 13.23 23.15
N THR A 65 -2.53 12.89 23.85
CA THR A 65 -1.20 13.49 23.62
C THR A 65 -0.42 12.83 22.49
N TYR A 66 -0.90 11.68 21.98
CA TYR A 66 -0.32 11.05 20.81
C TYR A 66 -0.51 11.97 19.59
N PRO A 67 0.56 12.30 18.84
CA PRO A 67 0.45 13.21 17.72
C PRO A 67 -0.56 12.66 16.71
N GLN A 68 -1.62 13.44 16.46
CA GLN A 68 -2.66 13.01 15.53
C GLN A 68 -2.02 12.81 14.15
N ARG A 69 -2.07 11.57 13.69
CA ARG A 69 -1.66 11.26 12.33
C ARG A 69 -2.77 11.73 11.40
N LEU A 70 -2.52 12.85 10.73
CA LEU A 70 -3.41 13.35 9.69
C LEU A 70 -3.22 12.60 8.37
N HIS A 71 -4.28 12.55 7.59
CA HIS A 71 -4.40 11.82 6.34
C HIS A 71 -4.80 12.76 5.22
N PRO A 72 -4.09 12.75 4.08
CA PRO A 72 -4.43 13.63 2.97
C PRO A 72 -5.69 13.12 2.24
N VAL A 73 -6.63 14.03 1.98
CA VAL A 73 -7.75 13.84 1.05
C VAL A 73 -7.50 14.74 -0.15
N ILE A 74 -7.51 14.14 -1.33
CA ILE A 74 -7.18 14.84 -2.57
C ILE A 74 -8.38 15.63 -3.04
N LEU A 75 -8.16 16.91 -3.28
CA LEU A 75 -9.15 17.82 -3.81
C LEU A 75 -8.94 17.93 -5.32
N SER A 76 -9.95 17.50 -6.07
CA SER A 76 -9.92 17.48 -7.53
C SER A 76 -11.11 18.26 -8.07
N SER A 77 -10.85 19.21 -8.95
CA SER A 77 -11.91 20.02 -9.59
C SER A 77 -12.89 19.18 -10.41
N SER A 78 -12.45 18.02 -10.92
CA SER A 78 -13.26 17.05 -11.66
C SER A 78 -13.75 15.87 -10.80
N GLY A 79 -13.34 15.82 -9.53
CA GLY A 79 -13.70 14.73 -8.63
C GLY A 79 -14.83 15.11 -7.68
N LEU A 80 -15.17 14.19 -6.78
CA LEU A 80 -16.25 14.40 -5.82
C LEU A 80 -15.95 15.52 -4.80
N PHE A 81 -14.68 15.86 -4.58
CA PHE A 81 -14.29 16.93 -3.65
C PHE A 81 -13.53 18.04 -4.39
N PRO A 82 -14.23 19.02 -4.97
CA PRO A 82 -13.60 20.19 -5.58
C PRO A 82 -13.02 21.17 -4.54
N SER A 83 -13.49 21.09 -3.29
CA SER A 83 -13.09 21.97 -2.19
C SER A 83 -13.13 21.26 -0.82
N PRO A 84 -12.46 21.80 0.23
CA PRO A 84 -12.54 21.25 1.58
C PRO A 84 -13.94 21.29 2.17
N ARG A 85 -14.80 22.20 1.71
CA ARG A 85 -16.18 22.32 2.19
C ARG A 85 -17.00 21.06 1.91
N GLU A 86 -16.80 20.44 0.76
CA GLU A 86 -17.50 19.20 0.44
C GLU A 86 -17.00 18.02 1.29
N VAL A 87 -15.74 18.06 1.70
CA VAL A 87 -15.22 17.12 2.70
C VAL A 87 -15.86 17.38 4.07
N GLN A 88 -16.05 18.65 4.44
CA GLN A 88 -16.74 19.05 5.68
C GLN A 88 -18.18 18.55 5.75
N GLU A 89 -18.91 18.63 4.64
CA GLU A 89 -20.30 18.15 4.59
C GLU A 89 -20.45 16.68 4.97
N ILE A 90 -19.44 15.85 4.71
CA ILE A 90 -19.45 14.42 5.06
C ILE A 90 -19.01 14.17 6.50
N VAL A 91 -18.02 14.93 7.00
CA VAL A 91 -17.41 14.64 8.30
C VAL A 91 -17.95 15.50 9.45
N GLY A 92 -18.77 16.51 9.16
CA GLY A 92 -19.45 17.40 10.11
C GLY A 92 -18.54 18.40 10.80
N ASP A 93 -17.42 17.93 11.35
CA ASP A 93 -16.50 18.71 12.18
C ASP A 93 -15.07 18.57 11.65
N LEU A 94 -14.66 19.32 10.62
CA LEU A 94 -13.23 19.62 10.48
C LEU A 94 -12.92 20.80 11.40
N PRO A 95 -11.82 20.76 12.20
CA PRO A 95 -11.33 21.97 12.82
C PRO A 95 -11.12 23.01 11.71
N SER A 96 -11.73 24.19 11.91
CA SER A 96 -11.88 25.27 10.93
C SER A 96 -10.95 25.19 9.72
N THR A 97 -11.54 24.99 8.54
CA THR A 97 -10.90 25.11 7.22
C THR A 97 -9.51 24.46 7.18
N SER A 98 -9.42 23.12 7.29
CA SER A 98 -8.16 22.39 7.10
C SER A 98 -7.35 23.00 5.97
N GLU A 99 -6.16 23.48 6.32
CA GLU A 99 -5.30 24.24 5.43
C GLU A 99 -5.13 23.47 4.11
N VAL A 100 -5.52 24.12 3.00
CA VAL A 100 -5.39 23.50 1.68
C VAL A 100 -3.93 23.58 1.27
N GLY A 101 -3.28 22.43 1.25
CA GLY A 101 -1.93 22.29 0.75
C GLY A 101 -1.90 21.99 -0.74
N TRP A 102 -0.80 22.38 -1.39
CA TRP A 102 -0.41 21.83 -2.68
C TRP A 102 0.63 20.73 -2.46
N THR A 103 0.50 19.66 -3.23
CA THR A 103 1.42 18.52 -3.21
C THR A 103 1.57 17.96 -4.62
N THR A 104 2.47 17.00 -4.78
CA THR A 104 2.68 16.26 -6.02
C THR A 104 2.32 14.80 -5.80
N ARG A 105 1.63 14.19 -6.78
CA ARG A 105 1.44 12.74 -6.86
C ARG A 105 2.79 12.06 -6.90
N ALA A 106 2.93 11.03 -6.08
CA ALA A 106 4.13 10.21 -6.01
C ALA A 106 3.88 8.87 -6.68
N THR A 107 4.95 8.23 -7.12
CA THR A 107 4.92 6.83 -7.57
C THR A 107 5.62 5.93 -6.55
N TRP A 108 5.33 4.63 -6.62
CA TRP A 108 5.97 3.63 -5.75
C TRP A 108 7.50 3.57 -5.92
N PHE A 109 7.98 3.79 -7.14
CA PHE A 109 9.40 3.70 -7.49
C PHE A 109 10.18 4.98 -7.20
N GLN A 110 9.49 6.11 -7.06
CA GLN A 110 10.12 7.38 -6.76
C GLN A 110 10.50 7.46 -5.28
N ARG A 111 11.80 7.56 -5.00
CA ARG A 111 12.35 7.61 -3.63
C ARG A 111 12.36 9.00 -3.02
N GLU A 112 12.44 10.04 -3.84
CA GLU A 112 12.57 11.44 -3.44
C GLU A 112 11.55 12.31 -4.15
N GLU A 113 11.11 13.37 -3.50
CA GLU A 113 10.20 14.34 -4.09
C GLU A 113 10.88 15.02 -5.29
N PRO A 114 10.25 15.02 -6.47
CA PRO A 114 10.86 15.65 -7.65
C PRO A 114 10.99 17.15 -7.42
N ARG A 115 12.19 17.69 -7.66
CA ARG A 115 12.49 19.12 -7.52
C ARG A 115 11.58 20.00 -8.38
N GLU A 116 11.25 19.52 -9.57
CA GLU A 116 10.35 20.17 -10.51
C GLU A 116 9.22 19.20 -10.87
N PRO A 117 8.12 19.20 -10.11
CA PRO A 117 6.99 18.33 -10.37
C PRO A 117 6.26 18.80 -11.64
N ARG A 118 5.85 17.85 -12.47
CA ARG A 118 4.98 18.13 -13.63
C ARG A 118 3.67 18.73 -13.15
N GLU A 119 3.11 19.62 -13.94
CA GLU A 119 1.84 20.27 -13.59
C GLU A 119 0.70 19.25 -13.44
N GLU A 120 0.69 18.21 -14.29
CA GLU A 120 -0.27 17.09 -14.23
C GLU A 120 -0.24 16.31 -12.90
N ASP A 121 0.90 16.31 -12.22
CA ASP A 121 1.09 15.62 -10.94
C ASP A 121 0.74 16.52 -9.75
N ARG A 122 0.59 17.83 -9.95
CA ARG A 122 0.24 18.77 -8.88
C ARG A 122 -1.22 18.58 -8.48
N VAL A 123 -1.44 18.35 -7.19
CA VAL A 123 -2.77 18.19 -6.63
C VAL A 123 -2.94 19.03 -5.38
N ARG A 124 -4.17 19.46 -5.14
CA ARG A 124 -4.57 20.06 -3.88
C ARG A 124 -4.98 18.96 -2.91
N PHE A 125 -4.76 19.19 -1.64
CA PHE A 125 -5.21 18.29 -0.60
C PHE A 125 -5.61 19.06 0.65
N CYS A 126 -6.46 18.46 1.46
CA CYS A 126 -6.64 18.84 2.86
C CYS A 126 -6.26 17.66 3.75
N GLU A 127 -5.99 17.94 5.02
CA GLU A 127 -5.68 16.94 6.02
C GLU A 127 -6.88 16.67 6.93
N VAL A 128 -7.17 15.38 7.15
CA VAL A 128 -8.24 14.89 8.03
C VAL A 128 -7.69 13.87 9.02
N ASP A 129 -8.34 13.70 10.17
CA ASP A 129 -8.00 12.62 11.10
C ASP A 129 -8.47 11.24 10.57
N ARG A 130 -8.09 10.17 11.29
CA ARG A 130 -8.40 8.80 10.89
C ARG A 130 -9.90 8.48 10.92
N GLY A 131 -10.66 9.01 11.89
CA GLY A 131 -12.09 8.80 12.00
C GLY A 131 -12.86 9.54 10.90
N GLN A 132 -12.44 10.76 10.57
CA GLN A 132 -12.93 11.53 9.42
C GLN A 132 -12.63 10.80 8.10
N LEU A 133 -11.38 10.34 7.90
CA LEU A 133 -11.02 9.55 6.72
C LEU A 133 -11.89 8.30 6.60
N HIS A 134 -12.13 7.59 7.70
CA HIS A 134 -12.96 6.39 7.69
C HIS A 134 -14.39 6.69 7.23
N ARG A 135 -14.99 7.79 7.71
CA ARG A 135 -16.31 8.25 7.25
C ARG A 135 -16.32 8.56 5.76
N ILE A 136 -15.31 9.29 5.27
CA ILE A 136 -15.17 9.58 3.83
C ILE A 136 -15.09 8.29 3.01
N GLU A 137 -14.28 7.32 3.44
CA GLU A 137 -14.14 6.02 2.76
C GLU A 137 -15.44 5.19 2.80
N GLN A 138 -16.27 5.35 3.83
CA GLN A 138 -17.59 4.72 3.91
C GLN A 138 -18.62 5.35 2.97
N TRP A 139 -18.57 6.67 2.78
CA TRP A 139 -19.52 7.42 1.95
C TRP A 139 -19.14 7.50 0.47
N THR A 140 -17.88 7.21 0.14
CA THR A 140 -17.35 7.44 -1.20
C THR A 140 -16.69 6.22 -1.80
N GLU A 141 -16.83 6.08 -3.11
CA GLU A 141 -15.95 5.27 -3.93
C GLU A 141 -14.75 6.11 -4.35
N GLY A 142 -13.57 5.49 -4.33
CA GLY A 142 -12.34 6.21 -4.57
C GLY A 142 -11.14 5.28 -4.60
N GLU A 143 -9.97 5.88 -4.70
CA GLU A 143 -8.71 5.15 -4.69
C GLU A 143 -7.69 5.78 -3.73
N ARG A 144 -6.77 4.95 -3.26
CA ARG A 144 -5.60 5.44 -2.52
C ARG A 144 -4.50 5.81 -3.48
N VAL A 145 -4.14 7.08 -3.51
CA VAL A 145 -2.99 7.59 -4.28
C VAL A 145 -1.82 7.90 -3.36
N LEU A 146 -0.60 7.85 -3.89
CA LEU A 146 0.56 8.33 -3.16
C LEU A 146 0.79 9.81 -3.46
N VAL A 147 1.13 10.58 -2.43
CA VAL A 147 1.44 12.01 -2.52
C VAL A 147 2.61 12.39 -1.63
N TRP A 148 3.33 13.45 -1.97
CA TRP A 148 4.45 14.00 -1.20
C TRP A 148 3.98 15.04 -0.18
N VAL A 149 3.91 14.68 1.09
CA VAL A 149 3.46 15.60 2.15
C VAL A 149 4.56 15.72 3.20
N ARG A 150 4.99 16.96 3.46
CA ARG A 150 6.05 17.29 4.43
C ARG A 150 7.34 16.47 4.23
N GLY A 151 7.79 16.37 2.98
CA GLY A 151 9.03 15.66 2.60
C GLY A 151 8.94 14.13 2.63
N GLY A 152 7.73 13.57 2.82
CA GLY A 152 7.52 12.12 2.86
C GLY A 152 6.35 11.65 2.01
N ARG A 153 6.40 10.39 1.56
CA ARG A 153 5.28 9.77 0.84
C ARG A 153 4.17 9.39 1.80
N ARG A 154 2.96 9.84 1.49
CA ARG A 154 1.74 9.53 2.23
C ARG A 154 0.70 8.94 1.28
N ARG A 155 -0.14 8.06 1.80
CA ARG A 155 -1.33 7.58 1.08
C ARG A 155 -2.45 8.57 1.33
N GLY A 156 -2.93 9.20 0.26
CA GLY A 156 -4.11 10.03 0.27
C GLY A 156 -5.31 9.34 -0.36
N TRP A 157 -6.50 9.80 0.00
CA TRP A 157 -7.76 9.32 -0.58
C TRP A 157 -8.22 10.25 -1.70
N LEU A 158 -8.44 9.70 -2.89
CA LEU A 158 -9.06 10.40 -4.01
C LEU A 158 -10.47 9.85 -4.20
N ALA A 159 -11.47 10.62 -3.77
CA ALA A 159 -12.87 10.26 -3.98
C ALA A 159 -13.28 10.52 -5.43
N LYS A 160 -13.97 9.55 -6.03
CA LYS A 160 -14.46 9.59 -7.42
C LYS A 160 -15.97 9.77 -7.47
N ALA A 161 -16.71 9.05 -6.63
CA ALA A 161 -18.17 9.07 -6.60
C ALA A 161 -18.70 8.82 -5.18
N ARG A 162 -19.96 9.17 -4.93
CA ARG A 162 -20.65 8.73 -3.70
C ARG A 162 -21.03 7.27 -3.88
N LYS A 163 -20.95 6.50 -2.81
CA LYS A 163 -21.61 5.20 -2.80
C LYS A 163 -23.10 5.46 -2.76
N GLU A 164 -23.86 4.87 -3.67
CA GLU A 164 -25.32 4.88 -3.55
C GLU A 164 -25.68 4.17 -2.25
N GLU A 165 -26.57 4.81 -1.48
CA GLU A 165 -27.24 4.17 -0.37
C GLU A 165 -28.01 3.01 -1.01
N GLN A 166 -27.58 1.77 -0.76
CA GLN A 166 -28.44 0.64 -1.08
C GLN A 166 -29.64 0.80 -0.17
N GLU A 167 -30.72 1.41 -0.68
CA GLU A 167 -32.05 1.12 -0.18
C GLU A 167 -32.16 -0.40 -0.26
N GLU A 168 -32.09 -1.05 0.91
CA GLU A 168 -32.61 -2.39 1.06
C GLU A 168 -34.07 -2.31 0.62
N GLU A 169 -34.35 -2.65 -0.64
CA GLU A 169 -35.61 -3.26 -1.01
C GLU A 169 -35.70 -4.56 -0.19
N GLN A 170 -36.14 -4.42 1.05
CA GLN A 170 -36.72 -5.51 1.80
C GLN A 170 -37.88 -5.99 0.94
N GLY A 171 -37.68 -7.16 0.33
CA GLY A 171 -38.70 -7.92 -0.35
C GLY A 171 -39.89 -8.14 0.59
N GLY A 172 -40.86 -7.25 0.51
CA GLY A 172 -42.23 -7.45 0.94
C GLY A 172 -43.03 -8.03 -0.21
N ASP A 173 -42.70 -9.26 -0.59
CA ASP A 173 -43.60 -10.17 -1.32
C ASP A 173 -44.04 -11.20 -0.25
N GLY A 174 -45.27 -11.27 0.21
CA GLY A 174 -46.49 -11.42 -0.58
C GLY A 174 -47.01 -12.84 -0.34
N GLY A 175 -48.01 -13.01 0.54
CA GLY A 175 -48.64 -14.30 0.83
C GLY A 175 -49.32 -14.37 2.18
#